data_AF-A0A656Z5L4-F1
#
_entry.id   AF-A0A656Z5L4-F1
#
_cell.length_a   1.000
_cell.length_b   1.000
_cell.length_c   1.000
_cell.angle_alpha   90.00
_cell.angle_beta   90.00
_cell.angle_gamma   90.00
#
_symmetry.space_group_name_H-M   'P 1'
#
loop_
_entity.id
_entity.type
_entity.pdbx_description
1 polymer ?
#
loop_
_entity_poly.entity_id
_entity_poly.type
_entity_poly.pdbx_seq_one_letter_code
_entity_poly.pdbx_strand_id
1 'polypeptide(L)'
;MSLIKLDNVSVEFPIYNSSSRSLKNRVLSIATGGKIERKTDRLVVIRGLEGVSMTLKDGDRIGLIGHNGSGKTTLLRVLSGIYTPTQGAAFIDGTCVSLINIQLGIDPDATGRENIRLRSAMMGMLPKEIDEKFDAIAEFSGLGDFLDMPFRTYSSGMQLRLAF
;
A
#
# COMPACT_ATOMS: atom_id res chain seq x y z
N MET A 1 -13.60 -8.81 17.01
CA MET A 1 -12.49 -9.79 16.92
C MET A 1 -11.94 -9.66 15.51
N SER A 2 -10.65 -9.40 15.33
CA SER A 2 -10.05 -9.22 14.01
C SER A 2 -9.52 -10.56 13.46
N LEU A 3 -9.59 -10.73 12.14
CA LEU A 3 -9.10 -11.91 11.44
C LEU A 3 -8.47 -11.49 10.12
N ILE A 4 -7.27 -11.98 9.83
CA ILE A 4 -6.67 -11.92 8.50
C ILE A 4 -6.38 -13.34 8.03
N LYS A 5 -6.90 -13.72 6.87
CA LYS A 5 -6.64 -15.03 6.25
C LYS A 5 -6.20 -14.84 4.81
N LEU A 6 -5.01 -15.31 4.49
CA LEU A 6 -4.52 -15.45 3.12
C LEU A 6 -4.58 -16.92 2.72
N ASP A 7 -5.12 -17.19 1.55
CA ASP A 7 -5.25 -18.53 0.97
C ASP A 7 -4.60 -18.56 -0.41
N ASN A 8 -3.43 -19.22 -0.49
CA ASN A 8 -2.60 -19.38 -1.68
C ASN A 8 -2.37 -18.07 -2.48
N VAL A 9 -2.10 -16.99 -1.76
CA VAL A 9 -2.00 -15.64 -2.34
C VAL A 9 -0.72 -15.49 -3.16
N SER A 10 -0.89 -15.07 -4.41
CA SER A 10 0.20 -14.65 -5.29
C SER A 10 -0.03 -13.23 -5.78
N VAL A 11 1.06 -12.51 -6.07
CA VAL A 11 1.03 -11.19 -6.70
C VAL A 11 2.06 -11.16 -7.81
N GLU A 12 1.60 -10.89 -9.02
CA GLU A 12 2.42 -10.90 -10.24
C GLU A 12 2.44 -9.52 -10.91
N PHE A 13 3.63 -9.06 -11.30
CA PHE A 13 3.86 -7.78 -11.96
C PHE A 13 4.33 -8.02 -13.40
N PRO A 14 3.46 -7.84 -14.41
CA PRO A 14 3.86 -7.96 -15.80
C PRO A 14 4.72 -6.76 -16.22
N ILE A 15 5.87 -7.03 -16.84
CA ILE A 15 6.73 -6.02 -17.46
C ILE A 15 6.35 -5.91 -18.93
N TYR A 16 5.78 -4.76 -19.29
CA TYR A 16 5.47 -4.42 -20.67
C TYR A 16 6.64 -3.62 -21.27
N ASN A 17 7.41 -4.23 -22.17
CA ASN A 17 8.40 -3.50 -22.96
C ASN A 17 7.69 -2.64 -24.04
N SER A 18 8.32 -1.54 -24.46
CA SER A 18 7.78 -0.60 -25.46
C SER A 18 7.39 -1.24 -26.80
N SER A 19 7.93 -2.41 -27.14
CA SER A 19 7.56 -3.23 -28.30
C SER A 19 6.18 -3.90 -28.20
N SER A 20 5.63 -4.05 -26.99
CA SER A 20 4.36 -4.74 -26.73
C SER A 20 3.09 -3.89 -26.97
N ARG A 21 3.26 -2.59 -27.30
CA ARG A 21 2.16 -1.63 -27.52
C ARG A 21 1.56 -1.61 -28.92
N SER A 22 1.96 -2.51 -29.82
CA SER A 22 1.52 -2.41 -31.21
C SER A 22 0.08 -2.92 -31.38
N LEU A 23 -0.90 -2.02 -31.33
CA LEU A 23 -2.27 -2.21 -31.84
C LEU A 23 -2.29 -2.84 -33.25
N LYS A 24 -1.21 -2.68 -34.04
CA LYS A 24 -1.03 -3.35 -35.34
C LYS A 24 -1.11 -4.87 -35.23
N ASN A 25 -0.72 -5.45 -34.08
CA ASN A 25 -0.77 -6.90 -33.86
C ASN A 25 -2.20 -7.45 -33.68
N ARG A 26 -3.14 -6.66 -33.14
CA ARG A 26 -4.55 -7.04 -33.04
C ARG A 26 -5.31 -6.92 -34.36
N VAL A 27 -4.87 -6.01 -35.24
CA VAL A 27 -5.51 -5.78 -36.55
C VAL A 27 -5.05 -6.82 -37.58
N LEU A 28 -3.78 -7.25 -37.55
CA LEU A 28 -3.23 -8.25 -38.48
C LEU A 28 -3.84 -9.65 -38.32
N SER A 29 -4.35 -10.01 -37.13
CA SER A 29 -5.03 -11.28 -36.88
C SER A 29 -6.47 -11.35 -37.41
N ILE A 30 -7.07 -10.20 -37.77
CA ILE A 30 -8.43 -10.15 -38.32
C ILE A 30 -8.40 -10.21 -39.85
N ALA A 31 -7.36 -9.65 -40.48
CA ALA A 31 -7.23 -9.58 -41.94
C ALA A 31 -6.73 -10.89 -42.58
N THR A 32 -6.19 -11.83 -41.82
CA THR A 32 -5.63 -13.07 -42.34
C THR A 32 -6.35 -14.28 -41.73
N GLY A 33 -7.29 -14.86 -42.47
CA GLY A 33 -8.09 -16.04 -42.07
C GLY A 33 -7.32 -17.36 -41.96
N GLY A 34 -6.04 -17.32 -41.58
CA GLY A 34 -5.18 -18.49 -41.39
C GLY A 34 -4.59 -18.53 -39.99
N LYS A 35 -4.42 -19.74 -39.43
CA LYS A 35 -3.80 -19.98 -38.12
C LYS A 35 -2.36 -19.46 -38.12
N ILE A 36 -2.15 -18.23 -37.67
CA ILE A 36 -0.81 -17.70 -37.36
C ILE A 36 -0.51 -18.04 -35.90
N GLU A 37 0.24 -19.12 -35.70
CA GLU A 37 0.88 -19.43 -34.43
C GLU A 37 1.98 -18.38 -34.17
N ARG A 38 1.70 -17.41 -33.30
CA ARG A 38 2.68 -16.37 -32.93
C ARG A 38 3.60 -16.91 -31.84
N LYS A 39 4.89 -17.04 -32.15
CA LYS A 39 5.97 -17.11 -31.17
C LYS A 39 5.82 -15.97 -30.17
N THR A 40 5.72 -16.39 -28.91
CA THR A 40 5.53 -15.60 -27.69
C THR A 40 6.49 -14.41 -27.66
N ASP A 41 5.97 -13.19 -27.78
CA ASP A 41 6.62 -12.04 -27.16
C ASP A 41 6.57 -12.34 -25.66
N ARG A 42 7.67 -12.86 -25.10
CA ARG A 42 7.70 -13.36 -23.71
C ARG A 42 7.48 -12.18 -22.77
N LEU A 43 6.22 -11.99 -22.37
CA LEU A 43 5.87 -11.13 -21.25
C LEU A 43 6.69 -11.58 -20.04
N VAL A 44 7.63 -10.75 -19.60
CA VAL A 44 8.38 -11.03 -18.38
C VAL A 44 7.45 -10.70 -17.22
N VAL A 45 7.20 -11.66 -16.35
CA VAL A 45 6.38 -11.48 -15.16
C VAL A 45 7.27 -11.61 -13.94
N ILE A 46 7.27 -10.59 -13.08
CA ILE A 46 7.93 -10.64 -11.77
C ILE A 46 6.92 -11.14 -10.74
N ARG A 47 7.24 -12.21 -10.03
CA ARG A 47 6.45 -12.68 -8.88
C ARG A 47 6.87 -11.93 -7.63
N GLY A 48 5.97 -11.10 -7.10
CA GLY A 48 6.17 -10.39 -5.85
C GLY A 48 5.75 -11.19 -4.62
N LEU A 49 4.80 -12.12 -4.78
CA LEU A 49 4.42 -13.16 -3.82
C LEU A 49 4.02 -14.42 -4.60
N GLU A 50 4.25 -15.58 -4.01
CA GLU A 50 3.95 -16.87 -4.63
C GLU A 50 3.37 -17.83 -3.59
N GLY A 51 2.07 -18.10 -3.69
CA GLY A 51 1.37 -19.12 -2.90
C GLY A 51 1.36 -18.91 -1.39
N VAL A 52 1.34 -17.67 -0.91
CA VAL A 52 1.39 -17.36 0.53
C VAL A 52 0.06 -17.69 1.19
N SER A 53 0.10 -18.57 2.21
CA SER A 53 -1.06 -18.91 3.03
C SER A 53 -0.75 -18.66 4.50
N MET A 54 -1.62 -17.90 5.18
CA MET A 54 -1.44 -17.57 6.60
C MET A 54 -2.78 -17.17 7.23
N THR A 55 -2.90 -17.33 8.55
CA THR A 55 -4.07 -16.89 9.32
C THR A 55 -3.60 -16.18 10.57
N LEU A 56 -4.03 -14.93 10.75
CA LEU A 56 -3.72 -14.08 11.90
C LEU A 56 -5.00 -13.78 12.64
N LYS A 57 -4.95 -13.90 13.96
CA LYS A 57 -6.07 -13.65 14.86
C LYS A 57 -5.74 -12.48 15.79
N ASP A 58 -6.77 -12.00 16.46
CA ASP A 58 -6.63 -10.98 17.49
C ASP A 58 -5.56 -11.35 18.53
N GLY A 59 -4.68 -10.40 18.84
CA GLY A 59 -3.55 -10.58 19.75
C GLY A 59 -2.24 -11.11 19.14
N ASP A 60 -2.25 -11.60 17.90
CA ASP A 60 -1.04 -12.09 17.24
C ASP A 60 -0.02 -10.97 17.00
N ARG A 61 1.27 -11.29 17.17
CA ARG A 61 2.41 -10.40 16.88
C ARG A 61 3.41 -11.12 16.00
N ILE A 62 3.75 -10.51 14.86
CA ILE A 62 4.51 -11.20 13.80
C ILE A 62 5.66 -10.33 13.34
N GLY A 63 6.86 -10.92 13.32
CA GLY A 63 8.03 -10.35 12.66
C GLY A 63 8.14 -10.90 11.24
N LEU A 64 8.15 -10.01 10.24
CA LEU A 64 8.37 -10.36 8.84
C LEU A 64 9.83 -10.03 8.44
N ILE A 65 10.65 -11.08 8.25
CA ILE A 65 12.07 -10.95 7.94
C ILE A 65 12.42 -11.58 6.59
N GLY A 66 13.49 -11.12 5.95
CA GLY A 66 13.95 -11.62 4.66
C GLY A 66 14.81 -10.59 3.91
N HIS A 67 15.56 -11.02 2.90
CA HIS A 67 16.42 -10.14 2.10
C HIS A 67 15.63 -9.08 1.31
N ASN A 68 16.30 -8.06 0.78
CA ASN A 68 15.65 -7.09 -0.11
C ASN A 68 15.10 -7.77 -1.36
N GLY A 69 13.87 -7.41 -1.77
CA GLY A 69 13.19 -8.04 -2.90
C GLY A 69 12.43 -9.34 -2.59
N SER A 70 12.47 -9.86 -1.37
CA SER A 70 11.73 -11.08 -0.95
C SER A 70 10.19 -10.95 -0.89
N GLY A 71 9.63 -9.81 -1.31
CA GLY A 71 8.17 -9.62 -1.31
C GLY A 71 7.56 -9.07 -0.01
N LYS A 72 8.37 -8.73 1.01
CA LYS A 72 7.85 -8.21 2.30
C LYS A 72 6.88 -7.04 2.16
N THR A 73 7.31 -5.99 1.44
CA THR A 73 6.46 -4.81 1.19
C THR A 73 5.23 -5.18 0.35
N THR A 74 5.35 -6.13 -0.56
CA THR A 74 4.22 -6.64 -1.35
C THR A 74 3.21 -7.35 -0.45
N LEU A 75 3.66 -8.20 0.48
CA LEU A 75 2.81 -8.86 1.46
C LEU A 75 2.07 -7.84 2.33
N LEU A 76 2.79 -6.87 2.89
CA LEU A 76 2.18 -5.82 3.71
C LEU A 76 1.17 -4.97 2.90
N ARG A 77 1.40 -4.75 1.60
CA ARG A 77 0.43 -4.08 0.70
C ARG A 77 -0.82 -4.93 0.44
N VAL A 78 -0.69 -6.25 0.35
CA VAL A 78 -1.86 -7.15 0.27
C VAL A 78 -2.63 -7.14 1.59
N LEU A 79 -1.94 -7.26 2.72
CA LEU A 79 -2.55 -7.24 4.05
C LEU A 79 -3.28 -5.92 4.35
N SER A 80 -2.86 -4.81 3.75
CA SER A 80 -3.52 -3.50 3.87
C SER A 80 -4.54 -3.20 2.78
N GLY A 81 -4.84 -4.17 1.90
CA GLY A 81 -5.81 -4.01 0.82
C GLY A 81 -5.37 -3.11 -0.34
N ILE A 82 -4.12 -2.65 -0.36
CA ILE A 82 -3.57 -1.82 -1.44
C ILE A 82 -3.38 -2.66 -2.72
N TYR A 83 -2.91 -3.89 -2.58
CA TYR A 83 -2.77 -4.83 -3.70
C TYR A 83 -3.79 -5.96 -3.57
N THR A 84 -4.60 -6.12 -4.62
CA THR A 84 -5.41 -7.32 -4.80
C THR A 84 -4.52 -8.47 -5.27
N PRO A 85 -4.61 -9.66 -4.66
CA PRO A 85 -3.92 -10.86 -5.15
C PRO A 85 -4.23 -11.12 -6.64
N THR A 86 -3.22 -11.51 -7.42
CA THR A 86 -3.44 -11.98 -8.80
C THR A 86 -3.95 -13.41 -8.84
N GLN A 87 -3.65 -14.20 -7.79
CA GLN A 87 -4.18 -15.54 -7.56
C GLN A 87 -4.42 -15.75 -6.06
N GLY A 88 -5.29 -16.69 -5.72
CA GLY A 88 -5.70 -16.94 -4.33
C GLY A 88 -6.67 -15.89 -3.80
N ALA A 89 -6.84 -15.85 -2.48
CA ALA A 89 -7.77 -14.93 -1.83
C ALA A 89 -7.21 -14.37 -0.52
N ALA A 90 -7.54 -13.10 -0.25
CA ALA A 90 -7.25 -12.43 1.01
C ALA A 90 -8.58 -12.03 1.67
N PHE A 91 -8.82 -12.52 2.88
CA PHE A 91 -9.98 -12.19 3.71
C PHE A 91 -9.50 -11.40 4.92
N ILE A 92 -10.03 -10.20 5.10
CA ILE A 92 -9.66 -9.28 6.18
C ILE A 92 -10.96 -8.85 6.85
N ASP A 93 -11.12 -9.21 8.13
CA ASP A 93 -12.21 -8.78 9.00
C ASP A 93 -11.65 -7.87 10.11
N GLY A 94 -12.17 -6.64 10.16
CA GLY A 94 -11.66 -5.54 10.98
C GLY A 94 -10.92 -4.46 10.19
N THR A 95 -10.44 -3.43 10.90
CA THR A 95 -9.72 -2.30 10.30
C THR A 95 -8.21 -2.59 10.25
N CYS A 96 -7.63 -2.55 9.04
CA CYS A 96 -6.18 -2.66 8.85
C CYS A 96 -5.61 -1.30 8.44
N VAL A 97 -4.68 -0.76 9.25
CA VAL A 97 -3.98 0.49 8.94
C VAL A 97 -2.51 0.19 8.65
N SER A 98 -2.05 0.64 7.49
CA SER A 98 -0.69 0.43 7.02
C SER A 98 0.22 1.59 7.40
N LEU A 99 1.25 1.33 8.20
CA LEU A 99 2.31 2.30 8.47
C LEU A 99 3.47 2.24 7.45
N ILE A 100 3.29 1.52 6.32
CA ILE A 100 4.33 1.35 5.30
C ILE A 100 4.70 2.68 4.64
N ASN A 101 3.72 3.57 4.45
CA ASN A 101 3.94 4.88 3.85
C ASN A 101 3.49 5.98 4.82
N ILE A 102 4.41 6.31 5.71
CA ILE A 102 4.22 7.30 6.78
C ILE A 102 3.83 8.68 6.20
N GLN A 103 4.28 9.01 4.98
CA GLN A 103 3.99 10.26 4.28
C GLN A 103 2.64 10.28 3.56
N LEU A 104 1.91 9.17 3.51
CA LEU A 104 0.61 9.14 2.84
C LEU A 104 -0.38 10.04 3.60
N GLY A 105 -0.99 10.98 2.85
CA GLY A 105 -1.94 11.93 3.40
C GLY A 105 -1.36 13.12 4.13
N ILE A 106 -0.05 13.37 3.93
CA ILE A 106 0.62 14.57 4.40
C ILE A 106 0.68 15.59 3.26
N ASP A 107 0.35 16.84 3.60
CA ASP A 107 0.59 18.03 2.78
C ASP A 107 1.83 18.77 3.31
N PRO A 108 2.93 18.85 2.53
CA PRO A 108 4.16 19.53 2.94
C PRO A 108 3.99 21.03 3.23
N ASP A 109 3.01 21.68 2.61
CA ASP A 109 2.79 23.13 2.75
C ASP A 109 1.83 23.45 3.90
N ALA A 110 1.06 22.47 4.35
CA ALA A 110 0.21 22.58 5.53
C ALA A 110 1.02 22.47 6.84
N THR A 111 0.49 23.07 7.90
CA THR A 111 1.04 22.98 9.26
C THR A 111 0.93 21.56 9.83
N GLY A 112 1.65 21.28 10.92
CA GLY A 112 1.52 20.01 11.64
C GLY A 112 0.08 19.76 12.11
N ARG A 113 -0.61 20.79 12.62
CA ARG A 113 -2.01 20.71 13.05
C ARG A 113 -2.96 20.33 11.92
N GLU A 114 -2.80 20.97 10.76
CA GLU A 114 -3.62 20.65 9.58
C GLU A 114 -3.35 19.23 9.09
N ASN A 115 -2.08 18.80 9.10
CA ASN A 115 -1.69 17.45 8.74
C ASN A 115 -2.27 16.39 9.69
N ILE A 116 -2.38 16.66 10.99
CA ILE A 116 -3.10 15.76 11.92
C ILE A 116 -4.52 15.53 11.44
N ARG A 117 -5.24 16.59 11.08
CA ARG A 117 -6.63 16.49 10.61
C ARG A 117 -6.74 15.79 9.26
N LEU A 118 -5.94 16.20 8.28
CA LEU A 118 -5.93 15.63 6.92
C LEU A 118 -5.67 14.12 6.97
N ARG A 119 -4.64 13.71 7.70
CA ARG A 119 -4.25 12.31 7.80
C ARG A 119 -5.28 11.48 8.56
N SER A 120 -5.84 12.01 9.64
CA SER A 120 -6.89 11.32 10.41
C SER A 120 -8.16 11.12 9.57
N ALA A 121 -8.56 12.14 8.80
CA ALA A 121 -9.69 12.03 7.87
C ALA A 121 -9.42 11.01 6.76
N MET A 122 -8.21 10.96 6.21
CA MET A 122 -7.82 9.95 5.22
C MET A 122 -7.81 8.51 5.77
N MET A 123 -7.59 8.34 7.08
CA MET A 123 -7.73 7.06 7.77
C MET A 123 -9.19 6.70 8.08
N GLY A 124 -10.15 7.54 7.69
CA GLY A 124 -11.58 7.31 7.85
C GLY A 124 -12.16 7.78 9.19
N MET A 125 -11.44 8.60 9.96
CA MET A 125 -11.98 9.19 11.19
C MET A 125 -12.97 10.32 10.87
N LEU A 126 -14.07 10.38 11.61
CA LEU A 126 -15.05 11.46 11.51
C LEU A 126 -14.52 12.75 12.15
N PRO A 127 -14.92 13.94 11.69
CA PRO A 127 -14.44 15.23 12.24
C PRO A 127 -14.52 15.32 13.76
N LYS A 128 -15.61 14.83 14.36
CA LYS A 128 -15.80 14.81 15.81
C LYS A 128 -14.77 13.92 16.53
N GLU A 129 -14.46 12.75 15.98
CA GLU A 129 -13.46 11.84 16.56
C GLU A 129 -12.05 12.42 16.46
N ILE A 130 -11.77 13.18 15.40
CA ILE A 130 -10.50 13.89 15.22
C ILE A 130 -10.37 14.96 16.29
N ASP A 131 -11.39 15.81 16.49
CA ASP A 131 -11.36 16.87 17.50
C ASP A 131 -11.19 16.30 18.92
N GLU A 132 -11.87 15.19 19.25
CA GLU A 132 -11.74 14.52 20.55
C GLU A 132 -10.33 13.95 20.80
N LYS A 133 -9.62 13.53 19.75
CA LYS A 133 -8.27 12.93 19.85
C LYS A 133 -7.15 13.92 19.55
N PHE A 134 -7.47 15.12 19.08
CA PHE A 134 -6.51 16.07 18.51
C PHE A 134 -5.41 16.41 19.52
N ASP A 135 -5.79 16.80 20.73
CA ASP A 135 -4.84 17.21 21.78
C ASP A 135 -3.93 16.06 22.20
N ALA A 136 -4.47 14.84 22.30
CA ALA A 136 -3.68 13.65 22.60
C ALA A 136 -2.65 13.32 21.51
N ILE A 137 -3.02 13.48 20.22
CA ILE A 137 -2.09 13.31 19.10
C ILE A 137 -1.01 14.39 19.12
N ALA A 138 -1.39 15.64 19.35
CA ALA A 138 -0.48 16.77 19.44
C ALA A 138 0.55 16.58 20.57
N GLU A 139 0.08 16.18 21.76
CA GLU A 139 0.94 15.88 22.91
C GLU A 139 1.86 14.69 22.63
N PHE A 140 1.32 13.59 22.11
CA PHE A 140 2.09 12.37 21.80
C PHE A 140 3.21 12.61 20.77
N SER A 141 2.98 13.50 19.79
CA SER A 141 4.01 13.86 18.81
C SER A 141 5.24 14.53 19.44
N GLY A 142 5.08 15.18 20.61
CA GLY A 142 6.13 15.92 21.30
C GLY A 142 6.72 17.07 20.46
N LEU A 143 5.92 17.69 19.60
CA LEU A 143 6.34 18.76 18.70
C LEU A 143 6.02 20.17 19.21
N GLY A 144 5.05 20.33 20.13
CA GLY A 144 4.71 21.64 20.70
C GLY A 144 4.45 22.70 19.62
N ASP A 145 5.10 23.86 19.75
CA ASP A 145 4.95 25.01 18.84
C ASP A 145 5.33 24.71 17.38
N PHE A 146 6.12 23.66 17.12
CA PHE A 146 6.42 23.26 15.74
C PHE A 146 5.17 22.79 14.98
N LEU A 147 4.10 22.40 15.67
CA LEU A 147 2.82 22.03 15.05
C LEU A 147 2.20 23.17 14.23
N ASP A 148 2.55 24.42 14.54
CA ASP A 148 2.07 25.61 13.83
C ASP A 148 2.97 25.98 12.63
N MET A 149 4.06 25.25 12.42
CA MET A 149 4.97 25.43 11.28
C MET A 149 4.64 24.50 10.12
N PRO A 150 4.87 24.91 8.86
CA PRO A 150 4.67 24.04 7.69
C PRO A 150 5.50 22.76 7.77
N PHE A 151 4.89 21.62 7.41
CA PHE A 151 5.49 20.29 7.54
C PHE A 151 6.81 20.14 6.78
N ARG A 152 6.98 20.80 5.63
CA ARG A 152 8.23 20.81 4.86
C ARG A 152 9.45 21.33 5.64
N THR A 153 9.23 22.07 6.73
CA THR A 153 10.30 22.58 7.60
C THR A 153 10.79 21.55 8.62
N TYR A 154 10.11 20.42 8.75
CA TYR A 154 10.38 19.42 9.77
C TYR A 154 11.62 18.60 9.41
N SER A 155 12.45 18.31 10.41
CA SER A 155 13.47 17.27 10.28
C SER A 155 12.83 15.89 10.07
N SER A 156 13.57 14.94 9.49
CA SER A 156 13.07 13.57 9.27
C SER A 156 12.54 12.90 10.56
N GLY A 157 13.14 13.22 11.72
CA GLY A 157 12.67 12.71 13.01
C GLY A 157 11.36 13.35 13.48
N MET A 158 11.15 14.64 13.22
CA MET A 158 9.88 15.31 13.49
C MET A 158 8.76 14.79 12.58
N GLN A 159 9.08 14.59 11.30
CA GLN A 159 8.14 13.99 10.34
C GLN A 159 7.68 12.61 10.82
N LEU A 160 8.62 11.77 11.26
CA LEU A 160 8.30 10.44 11.78
C LEU A 160 7.46 10.49 13.05
N ARG A 161 7.74 11.41 13.97
CA ARG A 161 6.97 11.58 15.20
C ARG A 161 5.53 12.06 14.97
N LEU A 162 5.31 12.99 14.04
CA LEU A 162 3.94 13.43 13.73
C LEU A 162 3.14 12.33 13.02
N ALA A 163 3.82 11.55 12.19
CA ALA A 163 3.19 10.57 11.34
C ALA A 163 3.18 9.14 11.94
N PHE A 164 3.66 8.95 13.16
CA PHE A 164 3.46 7.73 13.93
C PHE A 164 2.24 7.90 14.84
#